data_AF-A0A318U4A7-F1
#
_entry.id   AF-A0A318U4A7-F1
#
_cell.length_a   1.000
_cell.length_b   1.000
_cell.length_c   1.000
_cell.angle_alpha   90.00
_cell.angle_beta   90.00
_cell.angle_gamma   90.00
#
_symmetry.space_group_name_H-M   'P 1'
#
loop_
_entity.id
_entity.type
_entity.pdbx_description
1 polymer ?
#
loop_
_entity_poly.entity_id
_entity_poly.type
_entity_poly.pdbx_seq_one_letter_code
_entity_poly.pdbx_strand_id
1 'polypeptide(L)'
;MDGAFCAATYDYPSSRSIYVDLEPESKTDHSLSRLASKAVLGDCPVAGFGGTALLTAAAASLVTLCSLPSPTMAALNPRDSAHIMSSYLFAPQRFSDACKEMSSFYELEDGWDGIGSLAPTRSTIGSALAFLAALPGTLPAPEAGATADGDAEWYWRTPKGSGTVSFIESRMTYFFRNGPIKTKDAVEFDMRSIPSELLSAIASL
;
A
#
# COMPACT_ATOMS: atom_id res chain seq x y z
N MET A 1 50.23 -0.50 -21.73
CA MET A 1 49.49 -0.91 -20.52
C MET A 1 48.09 -0.38 -20.72
N ASP A 2 47.29 -1.15 -21.45
CA ASP A 2 45.98 -0.75 -21.95
C ASP A 2 44.93 -1.56 -21.19
N GLY A 3 44.14 -0.88 -20.36
CA GLY A 3 43.02 -1.45 -19.63
C GLY A 3 41.72 -0.84 -20.15
N ALA A 4 41.06 -1.54 -21.07
CA ALA A 4 39.78 -1.17 -21.62
C ALA A 4 38.66 -1.36 -20.57
N PHE A 5 37.89 -0.30 -20.30
CA PHE A 5 36.65 -0.35 -19.54
C PHE A 5 35.49 -0.67 -20.51
N CYS A 6 34.90 -1.85 -20.38
CA CYS A 6 33.65 -2.19 -21.06
C CYS A 6 32.47 -1.65 -20.24
N ALA A 7 31.75 -0.68 -20.79
CA ALA A 7 30.44 -0.27 -20.30
C ALA A 7 29.38 -1.28 -20.76
N ALA A 8 28.73 -1.98 -19.83
CA ALA A 8 27.57 -2.81 -20.12
C ALA A 8 26.30 -1.95 -19.98
N THR A 9 25.67 -1.64 -21.11
CA THR A 9 24.31 -1.08 -21.15
C THR A 9 23.32 -2.22 -20.94
N TYR A 10 22.60 -2.20 -19.82
CA TYR A 10 21.48 -3.11 -19.60
C TYR A 10 20.23 -2.55 -20.28
N ASP A 11 19.74 -3.30 -21.26
CA ASP A 11 18.48 -3.06 -21.98
C ASP A 11 17.34 -3.66 -21.15
N TYR A 12 16.39 -2.83 -20.71
CA TYR A 12 15.24 -3.23 -19.89
C TYR A 12 14.10 -3.68 -20.83
N PRO A 13 13.66 -4.95 -20.81
CA PRO A 13 12.56 -5.37 -21.67
C PRO A 13 11.23 -4.83 -21.15
N SER A 14 10.60 -4.03 -21.99
CA SER A 14 9.25 -3.50 -21.92
C SER A 14 8.19 -4.56 -21.56
N SER A 15 7.37 -4.19 -20.57
CA SER A 15 6.03 -4.65 -20.21
C SER A 15 5.41 -5.77 -21.04
N ARG A 16 5.41 -6.99 -20.50
CA ARG A 16 4.48 -8.06 -20.90
C ARG A 16 3.24 -8.03 -20.00
N SER A 17 2.11 -7.64 -20.59
CA SER A 17 0.77 -7.81 -20.05
C SER A 17 0.54 -9.29 -19.71
N ILE A 18 0.36 -9.61 -18.43
CA ILE A 18 0.00 -10.95 -17.97
C ILE A 18 -1.51 -11.08 -18.09
N TYR A 19 -1.97 -11.88 -19.06
CA TYR A 19 -3.32 -12.43 -19.07
C TYR A 19 -3.39 -13.50 -17.97
N VAL A 20 -4.26 -13.29 -16.99
CA VAL A 20 -4.62 -14.31 -16.00
C VAL A 20 -5.68 -15.20 -16.64
N ASP A 21 -5.27 -16.39 -17.09
CA ASP A 21 -6.19 -17.47 -17.45
C ASP A 21 -6.85 -17.98 -16.17
N LEU A 22 -8.15 -17.71 -16.03
CA LEU A 22 -8.99 -18.26 -14.97
C LEU A 22 -9.52 -19.62 -15.43
N GLU A 23 -8.97 -20.70 -14.89
CA GLU A 23 -9.55 -22.04 -15.06
C GLU A 23 -10.95 -22.11 -14.45
N PRO A 24 -11.91 -22.81 -15.10
CA PRO A 24 -13.27 -22.96 -14.57
C PRO A 24 -13.32 -24.08 -13.52
N GLU A 25 -13.53 -23.71 -12.26
CA GLU A 25 -13.84 -24.67 -11.20
C GLU A 25 -15.21 -25.34 -11.45
N SER A 26 -15.17 -26.67 -11.53
CA SER A 26 -16.34 -27.53 -11.57
C SER A 26 -17.13 -27.45 -10.26
N LYS A 27 -18.42 -27.12 -10.33
CA LYS A 27 -19.36 -27.27 -9.21
C LYS A 27 -20.28 -28.46 -9.44
N THR A 28 -20.13 -29.45 -8.58
CA THR A 28 -21.05 -30.57 -8.36
C THR A 28 -22.18 -30.11 -7.45
N ASP A 29 -23.41 -30.47 -7.84
CA ASP A 29 -24.67 -30.23 -7.13
C ASP A 29 -24.75 -30.90 -5.75
N HIS A 30 -25.49 -30.27 -4.81
CA HIS A 30 -26.39 -30.97 -3.90
C HIS A 30 -27.47 -30.02 -3.31
N SER A 31 -28.69 -30.17 -3.85
CA SER A 31 -30.00 -30.26 -3.20
C SER A 31 -30.38 -29.45 -1.93
N LEU A 32 -31.45 -28.66 -2.15
CA LEU A 32 -32.70 -28.55 -1.36
C LEU A 32 -32.67 -27.83 0.02
N SER A 33 -33.31 -26.65 0.09
CA SER A 33 -34.67 -26.47 0.65
C SER A 33 -34.94 -25.06 1.19
N ARG A 34 -36.08 -24.50 0.76
CA ARG A 34 -37.00 -23.59 1.49
C ARG A 34 -36.50 -22.18 1.87
N LEU A 35 -37.08 -21.16 1.23
CA LEU A 35 -38.19 -20.38 1.79
C LEU A 35 -38.64 -19.33 0.76
N ALA A 36 -39.86 -19.51 0.25
CA ALA A 36 -40.52 -18.54 -0.60
C ALA A 36 -41.03 -17.37 0.24
N SER A 37 -40.36 -16.23 0.15
CA SER A 37 -40.86 -14.94 0.62
C SER A 37 -41.21 -14.06 -0.58
N LYS A 38 -42.48 -14.16 -0.95
CA LYS A 38 -43.40 -13.08 -1.30
C LYS A 38 -42.76 -11.68 -1.38
N ALA A 39 -42.61 -11.13 -2.58
CA ALA A 39 -42.47 -9.70 -2.80
C ALA A 39 -43.42 -9.28 -3.93
N VAL A 40 -44.24 -8.29 -3.60
CA VAL A 40 -45.35 -7.74 -4.37
C VAL A 40 -44.79 -6.82 -5.44
N LEU A 41 -45.25 -7.00 -6.68
CA LEU A 41 -45.11 -6.05 -7.78
C LEU A 41 -45.85 -4.75 -7.40
N GLY A 42 -45.08 -3.69 -7.20
CA GLY A 42 -45.60 -2.33 -7.10
C GLY A 42 -45.22 -1.57 -8.37
N ASP A 43 -46.18 -1.46 -9.29
CA ASP A 43 -46.13 -0.58 -10.45
C ASP A 43 -45.92 0.88 -10.00
N CYS A 44 -44.94 1.57 -10.59
CA CYS A 44 -44.81 3.02 -10.47
C CYS A 44 -45.42 3.68 -11.71
N PRO A 45 -46.48 4.50 -11.58
CA PRO A 45 -47.06 5.22 -12.69
C PRO A 45 -46.22 6.43 -13.08
N VAL A 46 -46.09 6.60 -14.40
CA VAL A 46 -45.58 7.79 -15.07
C VAL A 46 -46.70 8.85 -15.08
N ALA A 47 -46.45 10.01 -14.47
CA ALA A 47 -47.19 11.25 -14.67
C ALA A 47 -46.15 12.37 -14.69
N GLY A 48 -46.15 13.36 -15.56
CA GLY A 48 -47.23 13.96 -16.34
C GLY A 48 -46.96 15.47 -16.29
N PHE A 49 -46.76 16.08 -17.45
CA PHE A 49 -46.47 17.51 -17.64
C PHE A 49 -47.58 18.42 -17.09
N GLY A 50 -47.19 19.60 -16.60
CA GLY A 50 -47.97 20.83 -16.72
C GLY A 50 -48.33 21.53 -15.42
N GLY A 51 -47.91 22.79 -15.27
CA GLY A 51 -48.46 23.68 -14.24
C GLY A 51 -47.52 24.81 -13.80
N THR A 52 -47.46 25.89 -14.58
CA THR A 52 -47.03 27.20 -14.10
C THR A 52 -48.01 27.77 -13.07
N ALA A 53 -47.53 28.11 -11.88
CA ALA A 53 -48.10 29.19 -11.06
C ALA A 53 -47.03 29.75 -10.11
N LEU A 54 -46.72 31.03 -10.28
CA LEU A 54 -46.08 31.90 -9.30
C LEU A 54 -46.91 31.91 -8.00
N LEU A 55 -46.25 31.89 -6.84
CA LEU A 55 -46.50 32.81 -5.73
C LEU A 55 -45.48 32.62 -4.59
N THR A 56 -45.00 33.78 -4.15
CA THR A 56 -44.06 34.09 -3.08
C THR A 56 -44.44 33.56 -1.70
N ALA A 57 -43.46 33.05 -0.95
CA ALA A 57 -43.42 33.21 0.51
C ALA A 57 -41.97 33.17 0.99
N ALA A 58 -41.52 34.30 1.54
CA ALA A 58 -40.28 34.43 2.26
C ALA A 58 -40.29 33.49 3.48
N ALA A 59 -39.32 32.58 3.55
CA ALA A 59 -39.04 31.82 4.76
C ALA A 59 -37.63 32.18 5.21
N ALA A 60 -37.57 32.71 6.43
CA ALA A 60 -36.42 33.24 7.13
C ALA A 60 -35.16 32.38 6.95
N SER A 61 -34.11 33.01 6.42
CA SER A 61 -32.74 32.52 6.55
C SER A 61 -32.35 32.55 8.02
N LEU A 62 -32.52 31.43 8.72
CA LEU A 62 -31.78 31.17 9.93
C LEU A 62 -30.32 30.95 9.51
N VAL A 63 -29.53 32.01 9.64
CA VAL A 63 -28.07 31.92 9.66
C VAL A 63 -27.71 31.11 10.89
N THR A 64 -27.71 29.79 10.74
CA THR A 64 -27.05 28.90 11.69
C THR A 64 -25.58 29.21 11.57
N LEU A 65 -25.06 29.98 12.54
CA LEU A 65 -23.63 30.10 12.78
C LEU A 65 -23.13 28.68 13.05
N CYS A 66 -22.68 28.00 12.00
CA CYS A 66 -21.85 26.82 12.15
C CYS A 66 -20.63 27.27 12.94
N SER A 67 -20.65 26.96 14.23
CA SER A 67 -19.48 27.01 15.09
C SER A 67 -18.46 26.07 14.45
N LEU A 68 -17.56 26.64 13.66
CA LEU A 68 -16.43 25.94 13.09
C LEU A 68 -15.66 25.37 14.27
N PRO A 69 -15.51 24.03 14.41
CA PRO A 69 -14.49 23.52 15.29
C PRO A 69 -13.19 24.16 14.79
N SER A 70 -12.53 24.90 15.68
CA SER A 70 -11.20 25.41 15.40
C SER A 70 -10.41 24.27 14.79
N PRO A 71 -9.75 24.44 13.64
CA PRO A 71 -8.73 23.49 13.24
C PRO A 71 -7.69 23.59 14.35
N THR A 72 -7.79 22.70 15.33
CA THR A 72 -6.70 22.37 16.20
C THR A 72 -5.65 21.89 15.22
N MET A 73 -4.79 22.81 14.81
CA MET A 73 -3.51 22.47 14.25
C MET A 73 -2.87 21.61 15.34
N ALA A 74 -3.09 20.30 15.24
CA ALA A 74 -2.25 19.32 15.86
C ALA A 74 -0.87 19.64 15.27
N ALA A 75 -0.16 20.50 15.98
CA ALA A 75 1.20 20.86 15.67
C ALA A 75 1.94 19.54 15.64
N LEU A 76 2.22 19.06 14.44
CA LEU A 76 3.12 17.94 14.21
C LEU A 76 4.34 18.24 15.06
N ASN A 77 4.57 17.38 16.05
CA ASN A 77 5.64 17.57 17.01
C ASN A 77 6.93 17.62 16.18
N PRO A 78 7.71 18.73 16.19
CA PRO A 78 8.85 18.90 15.29
C PRO A 78 9.94 17.83 15.49
N ARG A 79 9.85 17.03 16.56
CA ARG A 79 10.67 15.83 16.76
C ARG A 79 10.37 14.70 15.76
N ASP A 80 9.13 14.55 15.31
CA ASP A 80 8.75 13.45 14.42
C ASP A 80 9.21 13.69 12.98
N SER A 81 9.35 14.97 12.57
CA SER A 81 9.77 15.33 11.21
C SER A 81 11.28 15.23 10.96
N ALA A 82 12.11 15.44 11.99
CA ALA A 82 13.57 15.44 11.84
C ALA A 82 14.17 14.03 11.67
N HIS A 83 13.50 12.99 12.20
CA HIS A 83 13.99 11.62 12.11
C HIS A 83 13.80 11.01 10.72
N ILE A 84 12.74 11.39 10.00
CA ILE A 84 12.38 10.79 8.71
C ILE A 84 13.40 11.16 7.62
N MET A 85 13.93 12.39 7.61
CA MET A 85 14.91 12.82 6.59
C MET A 85 16.33 12.26 6.80
N SER A 86 16.67 11.78 7.99
CA SER A 86 18.04 11.35 8.32
C SER A 86 18.35 9.92 7.86
N SER A 87 17.35 9.03 7.88
CA SER A 87 17.52 7.60 7.60
C SER A 87 18.02 7.30 6.19
N TYR A 88 17.68 8.16 5.22
CA TYR A 88 18.10 8.03 3.82
C TYR A 88 19.60 8.11 3.60
N LEU A 89 20.32 8.83 4.46
CA LEU A 89 21.75 9.05 4.27
C LEU A 89 22.60 7.83 4.62
N PHE A 90 22.02 6.85 5.32
CA PHE A 90 22.75 5.69 5.84
C PHE A 90 22.44 4.39 5.10
N ALA A 91 21.47 4.39 4.18
CA ALA A 91 21.17 3.21 3.39
C ALA A 91 22.33 2.88 2.43
N PRO A 92 22.65 1.58 2.23
CA PRO A 92 23.58 1.16 1.20
C PRO A 92 23.24 1.76 -0.17
N GLN A 93 24.24 2.25 -0.91
CA GLN A 93 24.05 2.94 -2.21
C GLN A 93 23.20 2.13 -3.20
N ARG A 94 23.29 0.80 -3.14
CA ARG A 94 22.55 -0.14 -4.00
C ARG A 94 21.03 -0.07 -3.79
N PHE A 95 20.61 0.42 -2.63
CA PHE A 95 19.20 0.57 -2.26
C PHE A 95 18.68 1.99 -2.55
N SER A 96 19.49 2.86 -3.15
CA SER A 96 19.12 4.27 -3.35
C SER A 96 17.85 4.46 -4.18
N ASP A 97 17.63 3.64 -5.21
CA ASP A 97 16.42 3.74 -6.03
C ASP A 97 15.18 3.23 -5.29
N ALA A 98 15.29 2.12 -4.55
CA ALA A 98 14.23 1.62 -3.67
C ALA A 98 13.87 2.63 -2.57
N CYS A 99 14.87 3.31 -1.99
CA CYS A 99 14.63 4.40 -1.06
C CYS A 99 13.87 5.57 -1.70
N LYS A 100 14.26 6.00 -2.91
CA LYS A 100 13.56 7.10 -3.62
C LYS A 100 12.11 6.72 -3.91
N GLU A 101 11.87 5.50 -4.38
CA GLU A 101 10.54 5.01 -4.68
C GLU A 101 9.66 5.01 -3.42
N MET A 102 10.12 4.41 -2.32
CA MET A 102 9.40 4.42 -1.05
C MET A 102 9.16 5.84 -0.50
N SER A 103 10.08 6.78 -0.76
CA SER A 103 9.89 8.19 -0.40
C SER A 103 8.74 8.83 -1.16
N SER A 104 8.53 8.45 -2.42
CA SER A 104 7.47 9.02 -3.25
C SER A 104 6.08 8.72 -2.65
N PHE A 105 5.96 7.66 -1.83
CA PHE A 105 4.71 7.32 -1.17
C PHE A 105 4.28 8.35 -0.11
N TYR A 106 5.15 9.27 0.32
CA TYR A 106 4.76 10.42 1.15
C TYR A 106 3.80 11.38 0.43
N GLU A 107 3.73 11.30 -0.90
CA GLU A 107 2.89 12.16 -1.74
C GLU A 107 1.56 11.48 -2.11
N LEU A 108 1.33 10.22 -1.70
CA LEU A 108 0.06 9.55 -1.92
C LEU A 108 -1.05 10.15 -1.04
N GLU A 109 -2.22 10.29 -1.64
CA GLU A 109 -3.44 10.73 -0.97
C GLU A 109 -4.41 9.55 -0.79
N ASP A 110 -5.29 9.60 0.21
CA ASP A 110 -6.36 8.61 0.34
C ASP A 110 -7.19 8.55 -0.95
N GLY A 111 -7.48 7.34 -1.43
CA GLY A 111 -8.13 7.13 -2.72
C GLY A 111 -7.19 6.87 -3.90
N TRP A 112 -5.86 6.86 -3.70
CA TRP A 112 -4.87 6.64 -4.76
C TRP A 112 -5.02 5.31 -5.52
N ASP A 113 -5.45 4.25 -4.84
CA ASP A 113 -5.74 2.92 -5.41
C ASP A 113 -7.25 2.67 -5.53
N GLY A 114 -8.02 3.74 -5.73
CA GLY A 114 -9.48 3.69 -5.86
C GLY A 114 -10.24 3.95 -4.56
N ILE A 115 -11.57 3.89 -4.65
CA ILE A 115 -12.48 4.29 -3.57
C ILE A 115 -12.24 3.43 -2.33
N GLY A 116 -11.95 4.09 -1.20
CA GLY A 116 -11.72 3.44 0.09
C GLY A 116 -10.28 3.04 0.36
N SER A 117 -9.36 3.25 -0.59
CA SER A 117 -7.92 3.07 -0.33
C SER A 117 -7.37 4.15 0.60
N LEU A 118 -6.38 3.77 1.41
CA LEU A 118 -5.69 4.64 2.35
C LEU A 118 -4.26 4.88 1.89
N ALA A 119 -3.78 6.11 2.06
CA ALA A 119 -2.37 6.41 1.87
C ALA A 119 -1.53 5.86 3.04
N PRO A 120 -0.31 5.35 2.80
CA PRO A 120 0.56 4.93 3.88
C PRO A 120 0.90 6.08 4.82
N THR A 121 0.83 5.82 6.13
CA THR A 121 1.15 6.85 7.12
C THR A 121 2.63 7.23 7.08
N ARG A 122 2.96 8.44 7.54
CA ARG A 122 4.35 8.87 7.61
C ARG A 122 5.23 7.95 8.47
N SER A 123 4.65 7.41 9.55
CA SER A 123 5.31 6.45 10.44
C SER A 123 5.58 5.14 9.72
N THR A 124 4.59 4.62 8.98
CA THR A 124 4.72 3.40 8.18
C THR A 124 5.87 3.49 7.17
N ILE A 125 5.91 4.59 6.39
CA ILE A 125 6.99 4.83 5.41
C ILE A 125 8.34 4.99 6.13
N GLY A 126 8.38 5.71 7.26
CA GLY A 126 9.58 5.87 8.08
C GLY A 126 10.14 4.54 8.60
N SER A 127 9.27 3.64 9.06
CA SER A 127 9.63 2.27 9.48
C SER A 127 10.22 1.47 8.31
N ALA A 128 9.59 1.51 7.14
CA ALA A 128 10.08 0.81 5.96
C ALA A 128 11.50 1.29 5.55
N LEU A 129 11.73 2.60 5.57
CA LEU A 129 13.04 3.18 5.24
C LEU A 129 14.10 2.85 6.30
N ALA A 130 13.75 2.90 7.58
CA ALA A 130 14.65 2.52 8.66
C ALA A 130 15.07 1.05 8.56
N PHE A 131 14.14 0.17 8.19
CA PHE A 131 14.46 -1.22 7.89
C PHE A 131 15.48 -1.35 6.75
N LEU A 132 15.28 -0.65 5.64
CA LEU A 132 16.19 -0.73 4.50
C LEU A 132 17.58 -0.15 4.82
N ALA A 133 17.64 0.89 5.65
CA ALA A 133 18.89 1.46 6.15
C ALA A 133 19.67 0.51 7.08
N ALA A 134 18.96 -0.37 7.80
CA ALA A 134 19.56 -1.37 8.69
C ALA A 134 19.99 -2.65 7.96
N LEU A 135 19.61 -2.85 6.69
CA LEU A 135 20.00 -4.04 5.93
C LEU A 135 21.47 -4.01 5.49
N PRO A 136 22.18 -5.14 5.54
CA PRO A 136 23.50 -5.26 4.93
C PRO A 136 23.46 -4.96 3.43
N GLY A 137 24.34 -4.08 2.96
CA GLY A 137 24.43 -3.72 1.53
C GLY A 137 24.84 -4.87 0.60
N THR A 138 25.20 -6.04 1.13
CA THR A 138 25.48 -7.26 0.36
C THR A 138 24.23 -7.98 -0.11
N LEU A 139 23.06 -7.67 0.46
CA LEU A 139 21.78 -8.29 0.11
C LEU A 139 21.24 -7.72 -1.22
N PRO A 140 20.37 -8.47 -1.92
CA PRO A 140 19.67 -7.95 -3.09
C PRO A 140 18.81 -6.74 -2.72
N ALA A 141 18.77 -5.74 -3.59
CA ALA A 141 17.89 -4.59 -3.43
C ALA A 141 16.42 -5.04 -3.52
N PRO A 142 15.55 -4.62 -2.60
CA PRO A 142 14.13 -4.80 -2.75
C PRO A 142 13.55 -3.81 -3.76
N GLU A 143 12.32 -4.08 -4.17
CA GLU A 143 11.44 -3.14 -4.85
C GLU A 143 10.42 -2.60 -3.82
N ALA A 144 10.07 -1.32 -3.94
CA ALA A 144 9.12 -0.68 -3.01
C ALA A 144 7.68 -0.98 -3.45
N GLY A 145 6.76 -1.07 -2.48
CA GLY A 145 5.33 -1.16 -2.75
C GLY A 145 4.50 -0.50 -1.65
N ALA A 146 3.25 -0.23 -1.98
CA ALA A 146 2.22 0.24 -1.05
C ALA A 146 0.92 -0.51 -1.32
N THR A 147 0.16 -0.81 -0.27
CA THR A 147 -1.13 -1.49 -0.38
C THR A 147 -2.29 -0.51 -0.21
N ALA A 148 -3.47 -0.87 -0.72
CA ALA A 148 -4.70 -0.08 -0.56
C ALA A 148 -5.11 0.13 0.91
N ASP A 149 -4.61 -0.68 1.84
CA ASP A 149 -4.89 -0.56 3.27
C ASP A 149 -3.96 0.44 3.98
N GLY A 150 -3.01 1.05 3.27
CA GLY A 150 -2.04 2.00 3.83
C GLY A 150 -0.78 1.34 4.38
N ASP A 151 -0.48 0.11 3.99
CA ASP A 151 0.79 -0.54 4.33
C ASP A 151 1.88 -0.09 3.36
N ALA A 152 3.12 -0.05 3.85
CA ALA A 152 4.30 0.04 3.01
C ALA A 152 5.02 -1.30 2.98
N GLU A 153 5.47 -1.74 1.81
CA GLU A 153 6.10 -3.04 1.64
C GLU A 153 7.41 -2.97 0.87
N TRP A 154 8.31 -3.89 1.23
CA TRP A 154 9.48 -4.26 0.43
C TRP A 154 9.24 -5.64 -0.13
N TYR A 155 9.48 -5.82 -1.43
CA TYR A 155 9.41 -7.13 -2.04
C TYR A 155 10.69 -7.49 -2.78
N TRP A 156 11.01 -8.78 -2.76
CA TRP A 156 12.09 -9.37 -3.52
C TRP A 156 11.52 -10.45 -4.41
N ARG A 157 11.98 -10.46 -5.66
CA ARG A 157 11.66 -11.52 -6.61
C ARG A 157 12.92 -11.95 -7.34
N THR A 158 13.35 -13.17 -7.09
CA THR A 158 14.51 -13.78 -7.74
C THR A 158 14.13 -15.13 -8.36
N PRO A 159 14.99 -15.72 -9.20
CA PRO A 159 14.77 -17.09 -9.68
C PRO A 159 14.76 -18.16 -8.57
N LYS A 160 15.38 -17.90 -7.40
CA LYS A 160 15.41 -18.86 -6.29
C LYS A 160 14.20 -18.73 -5.37
N GLY A 161 13.62 -17.54 -5.26
CA GLY A 161 12.55 -17.30 -4.33
C GLY A 161 11.93 -15.92 -4.43
N SER A 162 11.00 -15.67 -3.52
CA SER A 162 10.38 -14.37 -3.34
C SER A 162 10.17 -14.09 -1.87
N GLY A 163 10.09 -12.83 -1.51
CA GLY A 163 9.70 -12.45 -0.17
C GLY A 163 9.12 -11.06 -0.13
N THR A 164 8.36 -10.80 0.93
CA THR A 164 7.74 -9.52 1.21
C THR A 164 7.96 -9.20 2.68
N VAL A 165 8.23 -7.94 2.97
CA VAL A 165 8.21 -7.37 4.33
C VAL A 165 7.23 -6.21 4.27
N SER A 166 6.14 -6.28 5.03
CA SER A 166 5.11 -5.25 5.12
C SER A 166 5.14 -4.57 6.48
N PHE A 167 4.94 -3.25 6.48
CA PHE A 167 4.90 -2.39 7.65
C PHE A 167 3.51 -1.77 7.78
N ILE A 168 2.98 -1.86 9.01
CA ILE A 168 1.79 -1.15 9.45
C ILE A 168 2.09 -0.53 10.81
N GLU A 169 2.15 0.79 10.88
CA GLU A 169 2.55 1.53 12.09
C GLU A 169 3.92 1.07 12.65
N SER A 170 3.91 0.41 13.82
CA SER A 170 5.09 -0.16 14.49
C SER A 170 5.25 -1.67 14.28
N ARG A 171 4.36 -2.30 13.50
CA ARG A 171 4.38 -3.74 13.26
C ARG A 171 5.02 -4.04 11.92
N MET A 172 5.96 -4.98 11.94
CA MET A 172 6.58 -5.55 10.74
C MET A 172 6.09 -6.99 10.59
N THR A 173 5.57 -7.32 9.41
CA THR A 173 5.23 -8.68 9.02
C THR A 173 6.10 -9.08 7.85
N TYR A 174 6.51 -10.34 7.80
CA TYR A 174 7.31 -10.82 6.67
C TYR A 174 6.93 -12.22 6.27
N PHE A 175 7.09 -12.48 4.97
CA PHE A 175 6.88 -13.77 4.35
C PHE A 175 7.93 -14.00 3.27
N PHE A 176 8.68 -15.08 3.39
CA PHE A 176 9.69 -15.49 2.42
C PHE A 176 9.47 -16.92 1.98
N ARG A 177 9.70 -17.18 0.71
CA ARG A 177 9.64 -18.50 0.09
C ARG A 177 10.88 -18.73 -0.76
N ASN A 178 11.64 -19.76 -0.41
CA ASN A 178 12.80 -20.23 -1.17
C ASN A 178 12.62 -21.73 -1.43
N GLY A 179 12.19 -22.09 -2.64
CA GLY A 179 11.77 -23.45 -2.97
C GLY A 179 10.68 -24.00 -2.02
N PRO A 180 10.94 -25.10 -1.27
CA PRO A 180 10.01 -25.67 -0.29
C PRO A 180 10.03 -24.96 1.07
N ILE A 181 11.08 -24.17 1.36
CA ILE A 181 11.24 -23.50 2.65
C ILE A 181 10.38 -22.24 2.66
N LYS A 182 9.58 -22.10 3.72
CA LYS A 182 8.76 -20.91 3.97
C LYS A 182 9.12 -20.36 5.34
N THR A 183 9.39 -19.06 5.40
CA THR A 183 9.68 -18.34 6.63
C THR A 183 8.67 -17.22 6.75
N LYS A 184 7.97 -17.14 7.88
CA LYS A 184 6.99 -16.08 8.14
C LYS A 184 6.99 -15.70 9.61
N ASP A 185 6.84 -14.42 9.89
CA ASP A 185 6.62 -13.94 11.25
C ASP A 185 5.99 -12.54 11.26
N ALA A 186 5.59 -12.11 12.45
CA ALA A 186 5.12 -10.76 12.72
C ALA A 186 5.71 -10.28 14.05
N VAL A 187 6.49 -9.20 14.00
CA VAL A 187 7.19 -8.64 15.15
C VAL A 187 6.92 -7.15 15.26
N GLU A 188 7.03 -6.60 16.47
CA GLU A 188 7.16 -5.15 16.63
C GLU A 188 8.53 -4.72 16.12
N PHE A 189 8.56 -3.68 15.31
CA PHE A 189 9.79 -3.16 14.72
C PHE A 189 10.26 -1.93 15.47
N ASP A 190 11.39 -2.08 16.16
CA ASP A 190 12.00 -1.04 16.98
C ASP A 190 12.93 -0.10 16.19
N MET A 191 12.96 -0.22 14.86
CA MET A 191 13.84 0.51 13.94
C MET A 191 15.33 0.28 14.15
N ARG A 192 15.74 -0.64 15.04
CA ARG A 192 17.15 -0.85 15.42
C ARG A 192 17.64 -2.24 15.13
N SER A 193 16.77 -3.23 15.21
CA SER A 193 17.14 -4.64 15.06
C SER A 193 16.31 -5.33 13.99
N ILE A 194 17.00 -6.08 13.13
CA ILE A 194 16.37 -6.96 12.15
C ILE A 194 16.53 -8.39 12.69
N PRO A 195 15.46 -9.19 12.76
CA PRO A 195 15.55 -10.59 13.15
C PRO A 195 16.58 -11.34 12.29
N SER A 196 17.46 -12.11 12.92
CA SER A 196 18.51 -12.86 12.20
C SER A 196 17.93 -13.89 11.23
N GLU A 197 16.74 -14.41 11.52
CA GLU A 197 16.00 -15.32 10.63
C GLU A 197 15.58 -14.63 9.33
N LEU A 198 15.12 -13.39 9.42
CA LEU A 198 14.76 -12.58 8.26
C LEU A 198 16.00 -12.28 7.40
N LEU A 199 17.12 -11.90 8.03
CA LEU A 199 18.39 -11.70 7.31
C LEU A 199 18.84 -12.96 6.57
N SER A 200 18.71 -14.12 7.22
CA SER A 200 19.04 -15.41 6.62
C SER A 200 18.12 -15.76 5.46
N ALA A 201 16.83 -15.44 5.57
CA ALA A 201 15.85 -15.66 4.51
C ALA A 201 16.16 -14.79 3.29
N ILE A 202 16.44 -13.50 3.46
CA ILE A 202 16.80 -12.58 2.36
C ILE A 202 18.12 -13.02 1.70
N ALA A 203 19.12 -13.39 2.49
CA ALA A 203 20.42 -13.85 1.97
C ALA A 203 20.33 -15.14 1.15
N SER A 204 19.29 -15.95 1.36
CA SER A 204 19.09 -17.21 0.64
C SER A 204 18.45 -17.05 -0.75
N LEU A 205 17.94 -15.86 -1.08
CA LEU A 205 17.27 -15.54 -2.34
C LEU A 205 18.21 -15.59 -3.57
#